data_AF-A0A3R7MDR6-F1
#
_entry.id   AF-A0A3R7MDR6-F1
#
_cell.length_a   1.000
_cell.length_b   1.000
_cell.length_c   1.000
_cell.angle_alpha   90.00
_cell.angle_beta   90.00
_cell.angle_gamma   90.00
#
_symmetry.space_group_name_H-M   'P 1'
#
loop_
_entity.id
_entity.type
_entity.pdbx_description
1 polymer ?
#
loop_
_entity_poly.entity_id
_entity_poly.type
_entity_poly.pdbx_seq_one_letter_code
_entity_poly.pdbx_strand_id
1 'polypeptide(L)'
;MIKAFRIEDVLAACTPGDGVFARRLPQGGCQFFAWPGTPLVVASNAVSTMPDTIRTVHAIFGREKTPIDLVLDIDCPVPQEHWSMSKVRPFQKKLLDETLTVVAEEIKVIGEKIASQVVLQSPNLKKASFHVHTKLQDVAFEDYHSLHGFLHRFHNKIPHVDLQIYRPNGMLRMHRCMKENHTSAIIVFEDKKWNIGFPNGVVPDSVAALHSTCVREGGTYSRLLHFDAPRTQTAPEERASDDGGGFVKGASKIPQILLPFTEREAVENVSNWLRTGIQEADVGDWRSWVGLGINAFRRCLPLPQCPDAEATRHGGVARRMGGGQ
;
A
#
# COMPACT_ATOMS: atom_id res chain seq x y z
N MET A 1 24.56 0.73 5.60
CA MET A 1 23.91 0.48 4.29
C MET A 1 22.46 0.10 4.55
N ILE A 2 21.49 0.98 4.27
CA ILE A 2 20.06 0.68 4.46
C ILE A 2 19.62 -0.15 3.25
N LYS A 3 19.44 -1.45 3.46
CA LYS A 3 18.71 -2.31 2.52
C LYS A 3 17.24 -1.93 2.65
N ALA A 4 16.53 -1.79 1.53
CA ALA A 4 15.11 -1.50 1.47
C ALA A 4 14.33 -2.18 2.62
N PHE A 5 13.51 -1.42 3.34
CA PHE A 5 12.69 -1.98 4.43
C PHE A 5 11.86 -3.12 3.86
N ARG A 6 11.87 -4.27 4.54
CA ARG A 6 10.97 -5.35 4.16
C ARG A 6 9.53 -4.93 4.47
N ILE A 7 8.55 -5.47 3.76
CA ILE A 7 7.16 -5.07 4.00
C ILE A 7 6.71 -5.42 5.43
N GLU A 8 7.20 -6.54 5.98
CA GLU A 8 6.85 -6.99 7.34
C GLU A 8 7.31 -6.00 8.40
N ASP A 9 8.48 -5.39 8.19
CA ASP A 9 9.03 -4.34 9.05
C ASP A 9 8.10 -3.11 9.06
N VAL A 10 7.67 -2.65 7.89
CA VAL A 10 6.75 -1.50 7.77
C VAL A 10 5.39 -1.81 8.38
N LEU A 11 4.85 -2.99 8.11
CA LEU A 11 3.55 -3.42 8.63
C LEU A 11 3.54 -3.54 10.16
N ALA A 12 4.62 -4.05 10.76
CA ALA A 12 4.72 -4.18 12.22
C ALA A 12 4.70 -2.82 12.95
N ALA A 13 5.05 -1.73 12.26
CA ALA A 13 5.01 -0.38 12.79
C ALA A 13 3.66 0.33 12.57
N CYS A 14 2.74 -0.28 11.81
CA CYS A 14 1.48 0.33 11.41
C CYS A 14 0.27 -0.30 12.09
N THR A 15 -0.72 0.53 12.36
CA THR A 15 -2.09 0.10 12.67
C THR A 15 -2.88 -0.17 11.38
N PRO A 16 -4.03 -0.85 11.48
CA PRO A 16 -4.86 -1.10 10.30
C PRO A 16 -5.37 0.17 9.60
N GLY A 17 -5.48 1.30 10.31
CA GLY A 17 -5.94 2.58 9.74
C GLY A 17 -4.84 3.41 9.06
N ASP A 18 -3.57 3.03 9.21
CA ASP A 18 -2.45 3.79 8.65
C ASP A 18 -2.29 3.58 7.14
N GLY A 19 -1.84 4.61 6.44
CA GLY A 19 -1.48 4.53 5.02
C GLY A 19 -0.14 3.83 4.84
N VAL A 20 -0.14 2.71 4.12
CA VAL A 20 1.08 1.95 3.78
C VAL A 20 1.28 1.97 2.27
N PHE A 21 2.50 2.24 1.83
CA PHE A 21 2.81 2.53 0.45
C PHE A 21 4.02 1.73 -0.06
N ALA A 22 4.02 1.46 -1.35
CA ALA A 22 5.12 0.83 -2.07
C ALA A 22 5.52 1.69 -3.27
N ARG A 23 6.77 2.13 -3.32
CA ARG A 23 7.36 2.76 -4.50
C ARG A 23 8.03 1.70 -5.37
N ARG A 24 7.58 1.56 -6.63
CA ARG A 24 8.25 0.68 -7.61
C ARG A 24 9.51 1.32 -8.15
N LEU A 25 10.60 0.57 -8.18
CA LEU A 25 11.90 1.04 -8.67
C LEU A 25 12.09 0.70 -10.17
N PRO A 26 12.70 1.58 -10.98
CA PRO A 26 12.97 1.32 -12.40
C PRO A 26 13.78 0.04 -12.66
N GLN A 27 14.73 -0.28 -11.76
CA GLN A 27 15.56 -1.48 -11.81
C GLN A 27 14.86 -2.76 -11.31
N GLY A 28 13.57 -2.68 -10.98
CA GLY A 28 12.81 -3.75 -10.34
C GLY A 28 12.87 -3.70 -8.81
N GLY A 29 11.88 -4.34 -8.18
CA GLY A 29 11.68 -4.32 -6.74
C GLY A 29 10.82 -3.14 -6.25
N CYS A 30 10.59 -3.11 -4.94
CA CYS A 30 9.79 -2.08 -4.27
C CYS A 30 10.53 -1.54 -3.05
N GLN A 31 10.35 -0.24 -2.77
CA GLN A 31 10.64 0.36 -1.46
C GLN A 31 9.32 0.54 -0.72
N PHE A 32 9.20 -0.06 0.46
CA PHE A 32 8.02 0.08 1.31
C PHE A 32 8.21 1.22 2.32
N PHE A 33 7.15 1.98 2.57
CA PHE A 33 7.14 3.08 3.53
C PHE A 33 5.73 3.35 4.03
N ALA A 34 5.62 4.00 5.19
CA ALA A 34 4.36 4.39 5.79
C ALA A 34 4.57 5.58 6.71
N TRP A 35 3.46 6.17 7.15
CA TRP A 35 3.43 7.23 8.15
C TRP A 35 2.53 6.84 9.31
N PRO A 36 3.01 6.00 10.26
CA PRO A 36 2.16 5.52 11.34
C PRO A 36 1.57 6.67 12.17
N GLY A 37 0.28 6.60 12.46
CA GLY A 37 -0.48 7.62 13.18
C GLY A 37 -0.79 8.89 12.37
N THR A 38 -0.39 8.96 11.10
CA THR A 38 -0.67 10.12 10.25
C THR A 38 -2.03 9.96 9.56
N PRO A 39 -2.92 10.96 9.61
CA PRO A 39 -4.21 10.88 8.94
C PRO A 39 -4.07 10.56 7.45
N LEU A 40 -4.96 9.72 6.91
CA LEU A 40 -4.85 9.25 5.53
C LEU A 40 -4.84 10.39 4.52
N VAL A 41 -5.59 11.46 4.79
CA VAL A 41 -5.65 12.66 3.94
C VAL A 41 -4.29 13.36 3.84
N VAL A 42 -3.50 13.37 4.90
CA VAL A 42 -2.16 13.98 4.91
C VAL A 42 -1.20 13.07 4.14
N ALA A 43 -1.18 11.78 4.47
CA ALA A 43 -0.35 10.77 3.81
C ALA A 43 -0.59 10.71 2.30
N SER A 44 -1.85 10.68 1.87
CA SER A 44 -2.22 10.61 0.45
C SER A 44 -1.83 11.87 -0.31
N ASN A 45 -2.01 13.03 0.29
CA ASN A 45 -1.62 14.30 -0.31
C ASN A 45 -0.11 14.34 -0.53
N ALA A 46 0.69 13.97 0.47
CA ALA A 46 2.14 13.89 0.36
C ALA A 46 2.59 13.02 -0.81
N VAL A 47 1.97 11.85 -1.03
CA VAL A 47 2.25 10.99 -2.19
C VAL A 47 1.90 11.67 -3.51
N SER A 48 0.71 12.26 -3.61
CA SER A 48 0.23 12.86 -4.87
C SER A 48 1.03 14.12 -5.29
N THR A 49 1.72 14.75 -4.33
CA THR A 49 2.61 15.90 -4.57
C THR A 49 4.06 15.52 -4.82
N MET A 50 4.39 14.22 -4.93
CA MET A 50 5.78 13.81 -5.15
C MET A 50 6.37 14.28 -6.50
N PRO A 51 7.68 14.63 -6.69
CA PRO A 51 8.22 14.81 -8.03
C PRO A 51 7.97 13.58 -8.87
N ASP A 52 7.70 13.88 -10.12
CA ASP A 52 7.48 12.90 -11.17
C ASP A 52 8.59 11.83 -11.20
N THR A 53 9.85 12.21 -10.91
CA THR A 53 11.00 11.29 -10.85
C THR A 53 10.83 10.13 -9.86
N ILE A 54 10.11 10.32 -8.76
CA ILE A 54 9.93 9.32 -7.69
C ILE A 54 8.48 8.88 -7.49
N ARG A 55 7.51 9.48 -8.20
CA ARG A 55 6.07 9.25 -8.04
C ARG A 55 5.57 7.98 -8.74
N THR A 56 6.17 6.84 -8.40
CA THR A 56 5.82 5.47 -8.86
C THR A 56 5.17 4.66 -7.73
N VAL A 57 4.32 5.32 -6.94
CA VAL A 57 3.81 4.84 -5.66
C VAL A 57 2.47 4.11 -5.80
N HIS A 58 2.32 3.04 -5.02
CA HIS A 58 1.12 2.24 -4.87
C HIS A 58 0.69 2.26 -3.40
N ALA A 59 -0.60 2.33 -3.14
CA ALA A 59 -1.17 2.09 -1.82
C ALA A 59 -1.31 0.58 -1.59
N ILE A 60 -0.93 0.10 -0.40
CA ILE A 60 -1.06 -1.29 0.01
C ILE A 60 -2.34 -1.44 0.82
N PHE A 61 -3.33 -2.12 0.22
CA PHE A 61 -4.64 -2.33 0.82
C PHE A 61 -4.88 -3.78 1.27
N GLY A 62 -4.12 -4.74 0.73
CA GLY A 62 -4.28 -6.17 1.01
C GLY A 62 -3.76 -6.57 2.39
N ARG A 63 -4.33 -5.98 3.45
CA ARG A 63 -3.97 -6.20 4.85
C ARG A 63 -5.21 -6.72 5.58
N GLU A 64 -5.06 -7.77 6.35
CA GLU A 64 -6.14 -8.29 7.20
C GLU A 64 -6.53 -7.27 8.26
N LYS A 65 -7.81 -7.24 8.63
CA LYS A 65 -8.37 -6.32 9.64
C LYS A 65 -8.17 -4.84 9.31
N THR A 66 -7.88 -4.51 8.06
CA THR A 66 -7.81 -3.15 7.53
C THR A 66 -9.09 -2.86 6.75
N PRO A 67 -10.03 -2.08 7.31
CA PRO A 67 -11.24 -1.71 6.63
C PRO A 67 -10.95 -1.02 5.31
N ILE A 68 -11.71 -1.38 4.27
CA ILE A 68 -11.45 -0.95 2.90
C ILE A 68 -12.75 -0.44 2.25
N ASP A 69 -12.63 0.59 1.42
CA ASP A 69 -13.68 0.98 0.49
C ASP A 69 -13.80 -0.05 -0.65
N LEU A 70 -14.92 -0.03 -1.39
CA LEU A 70 -15.00 -0.83 -2.60
C LEU A 70 -14.00 -0.27 -3.61
N VAL A 71 -12.97 -1.04 -3.91
CA VAL A 71 -11.99 -0.72 -4.94
C VAL A 71 -12.10 -1.73 -6.07
N LEU A 72 -11.98 -1.29 -7.32
CA LEU A 72 -11.93 -2.14 -8.51
C LEU A 72 -10.72 -1.75 -9.35
N ASP A 73 -10.01 -2.73 -9.90
CA ASP A 73 -9.10 -2.54 -11.02
C ASP A 73 -9.75 -3.13 -12.26
N ILE A 74 -10.09 -2.29 -13.24
CA ILE A 74 -10.70 -2.71 -14.49
C ILE A 74 -9.61 -2.68 -15.55
N ASP A 75 -9.34 -3.85 -16.13
CA ASP A 75 -8.33 -3.99 -17.17
C ASP A 75 -8.90 -4.74 -18.38
N CYS A 76 -9.03 -4.04 -19.50
CA CYS A 76 -9.59 -4.60 -20.73
C CYS A 76 -8.74 -4.20 -21.96
N PRO A 77 -8.21 -5.17 -22.72
CA PRO A 77 -7.59 -4.89 -24.02
C PRO A 77 -8.57 -4.19 -24.96
N VAL A 78 -8.12 -3.09 -25.57
CA VAL A 78 -8.92 -2.37 -26.56
C VAL A 78 -8.73 -3.05 -27.92
N PRO A 79 -9.79 -3.42 -28.65
CA PRO A 79 -9.68 -3.92 -30.02
C PRO A 79 -8.92 -2.95 -30.93
N GLN A 80 -8.09 -3.48 -31.84
CA GLN A 80 -7.16 -2.68 -32.63
C GLN A 80 -7.87 -1.62 -33.50
N GLU A 81 -9.06 -1.94 -34.00
CA GLU A 81 -9.94 -1.06 -34.77
C GLU A 81 -10.42 0.18 -33.99
N HIS A 82 -10.27 0.17 -32.66
CA HIS A 82 -10.61 1.27 -31.76
C HIS A 82 -9.40 2.07 -31.27
N TRP A 83 -8.17 1.78 -31.75
CA TRP A 83 -6.94 2.50 -31.38
C TRP A 83 -6.83 3.90 -32.01
N SER A 84 -7.86 4.71 -31.83
CA SER A 84 -7.89 6.14 -32.13
C SER A 84 -8.63 6.87 -31.01
N MET A 85 -8.28 8.13 -30.75
CA MET A 85 -8.93 8.90 -29.67
C MET A 85 -10.45 8.97 -29.84
N SER A 86 -10.94 9.07 -31.08
CA SER A 86 -12.37 9.13 -31.40
C SER A 86 -13.13 7.84 -31.11
N LYS A 87 -12.46 6.67 -31.07
CA LYS A 87 -13.09 5.35 -30.89
C LYS A 87 -12.80 4.74 -29.53
N VAL A 88 -11.58 4.94 -29.00
CA VAL A 88 -11.19 4.43 -27.68
C VAL A 88 -12.04 5.05 -26.57
N ARG A 89 -12.42 6.33 -26.69
CA ARG A 89 -13.21 7.04 -25.69
C ARG A 89 -14.63 6.47 -25.55
N PRO A 90 -15.42 6.31 -26.64
CA PRO A 90 -16.70 5.59 -26.58
C PRO A 90 -16.57 4.16 -26.02
N PHE A 91 -15.54 3.41 -26.43
CA PHE A 91 -15.30 2.06 -25.92
C PHE A 91 -15.07 2.05 -24.40
N GLN A 92 -14.19 2.92 -23.92
CA GLN A 92 -13.88 3.11 -22.51
C GLN A 92 -15.12 3.46 -21.67
N LYS A 93 -15.95 4.37 -22.18
CA LYS A 93 -17.20 4.75 -21.51
C LYS A 93 -18.20 3.60 -21.45
N LYS A 94 -18.39 2.88 -22.56
CA LYS A 94 -19.29 1.73 -22.63
C LYS A 94 -18.87 0.65 -21.62
N LEU A 95 -17.60 0.28 -21.60
CA LEU A 95 -17.05 -0.70 -20.65
C LEU A 95 -17.31 -0.29 -19.19
N LEU A 96 -17.05 0.97 -18.88
CA LEU A 96 -17.24 1.52 -17.55
C LEU A 96 -18.73 1.55 -17.16
N ASP A 97 -19.61 1.95 -18.08
CA ASP A 97 -21.06 1.94 -17.90
C ASP A 97 -21.58 0.54 -17.61
N GLU A 98 -21.19 -0.45 -18.42
CA GLU A 98 -21.59 -1.85 -18.26
C GLU A 98 -21.13 -2.41 -16.91
N THR A 99 -19.88 -2.14 -16.52
CA THR A 99 -19.31 -2.63 -15.25
C THR A 99 -19.95 -1.95 -14.04
N LEU A 100 -20.02 -0.62 -14.03
CA LEU A 100 -20.48 0.14 -12.86
C LEU A 100 -21.99 0.12 -12.67
N THR A 101 -22.77 -0.13 -13.72
CA THR A 101 -24.21 -0.40 -13.58
C THR A 101 -24.44 -1.67 -12.77
N VAL A 102 -23.75 -2.77 -13.10
CA VAL A 102 -23.83 -4.03 -12.34
C VAL A 102 -23.38 -3.81 -10.89
N VAL A 103 -22.25 -3.16 -10.66
CA VAL A 103 -21.74 -2.91 -9.31
C VAL A 103 -22.73 -2.07 -8.49
N ALA A 104 -23.31 -1.02 -9.06
CA ALA A 104 -24.31 -0.19 -8.39
C ALA A 104 -25.58 -0.98 -8.05
N GLU A 105 -26.03 -1.88 -8.92
CA GLU A 105 -27.15 -2.78 -8.65
C GLU A 105 -26.84 -3.75 -7.50
N GLU A 106 -25.65 -4.36 -7.49
CA GLU A 106 -25.26 -5.30 -6.45
C GLU A 106 -25.05 -4.61 -5.08
N ILE A 107 -24.55 -3.36 -5.06
CA ILE A 107 -24.53 -2.50 -3.85
C ILE A 107 -25.96 -2.28 -3.33
N LYS A 108 -26.91 -2.00 -4.23
CA LYS A 108 -28.33 -1.82 -3.86
C LYS A 108 -28.97 -3.11 -3.35
N VAL A 109 -28.61 -4.27 -3.92
CA VAL A 109 -29.12 -5.60 -3.49
C VAL A 109 -28.73 -5.90 -2.04
N ILE A 110 -27.53 -5.50 -1.61
CA ILE A 110 -27.10 -5.65 -0.21
C ILE A 110 -27.62 -4.53 0.72
N GLY A 111 -28.44 -3.60 0.19
CA GLY A 111 -29.07 -2.53 0.96
C GLY A 111 -28.20 -1.32 1.25
N GLU A 112 -27.00 -1.24 0.65
CA GLU A 112 -26.05 -0.16 0.89
C GLU A 112 -26.21 0.98 -0.13
N LYS A 113 -25.63 2.15 0.19
CA LYS A 113 -25.67 3.34 -0.66
C LYS A 113 -24.27 3.88 -0.90
N ILE A 114 -24.04 4.41 -2.10
CA ILE A 114 -22.80 5.11 -2.44
C ILE A 114 -22.85 6.51 -1.82
N ALA A 115 -21.84 6.84 -1.00
CA ALA A 115 -21.63 8.20 -0.49
C ALA A 115 -20.78 9.02 -1.47
N SER A 116 -19.67 8.44 -1.94
CA SER A 116 -18.86 9.03 -3.00
C SER A 116 -18.18 7.96 -3.86
N GLN A 117 -17.87 8.30 -5.11
CA GLN A 117 -17.15 7.43 -6.02
C GLN A 117 -16.20 8.24 -6.90
N VAL A 118 -14.95 7.82 -6.98
CA VAL A 118 -13.96 8.42 -7.88
C VAL A 118 -13.53 7.37 -8.90
N VAL A 119 -13.61 7.72 -10.19
CA VAL A 119 -13.04 6.91 -11.26
C VAL A 119 -11.70 7.51 -11.66
N LEU A 120 -10.64 6.72 -11.49
CA LEU A 120 -9.30 7.03 -11.95
C LEU A 120 -9.01 6.23 -13.22
N GLN A 121 -8.24 6.81 -14.13
CA GLN A 121 -7.83 6.19 -15.38
C GLN A 121 -6.30 6.24 -15.50
N SER A 122 -5.71 5.14 -16.00
CA SER A 122 -4.37 5.15 -16.59
C SER A 122 -4.51 5.29 -18.11
N PRO A 123 -4.27 6.48 -18.70
CA PRO A 123 -4.51 6.69 -20.12
C PRO A 123 -3.68 5.74 -21.00
N ASN A 124 -4.35 5.00 -21.88
CA ASN A 124 -3.71 4.09 -22.84
C ASN A 124 -4.64 3.86 -24.04
N LEU A 125 -4.07 3.77 -25.25
CA LEU A 125 -4.85 3.49 -26.48
C LEU A 125 -5.18 2.01 -26.65
N LYS A 126 -4.31 1.13 -26.16
CA LYS A 126 -4.39 -0.32 -26.32
C LYS A 126 -5.14 -1.00 -25.17
N LYS A 127 -5.45 -0.25 -24.11
CA LYS A 127 -5.98 -0.79 -22.86
C LYS A 127 -6.92 0.20 -22.18
N ALA A 128 -8.13 -0.23 -21.86
CA ALA A 128 -9.00 0.48 -20.96
C ALA A 128 -8.62 0.07 -19.54
N SER A 129 -8.03 1.00 -18.78
CA SER A 129 -7.48 0.75 -17.45
C SER A 129 -8.03 1.79 -16.48
N PHE A 130 -8.84 1.32 -15.54
CA PHE A 130 -9.49 2.16 -14.54
C PHE A 130 -9.29 1.62 -13.14
N HIS A 131 -9.07 2.52 -12.18
CA HIS A 131 -9.31 2.19 -10.78
C HIS A 131 -10.60 2.90 -10.35
N VAL A 132 -11.53 2.16 -9.77
CA VAL A 132 -12.78 2.74 -9.26
C VAL A 132 -12.77 2.60 -7.75
N HIS A 133 -12.92 3.73 -7.06
CA HIS A 133 -12.87 3.81 -5.60
C HIS A 133 -14.21 4.33 -5.09
N THR A 134 -15.02 3.44 -4.53
CA THR A 134 -16.40 3.69 -4.09
C THR A 134 -16.50 3.60 -2.58
N LYS A 135 -16.77 4.75 -1.98
CA LYS A 135 -17.02 4.92 -0.55
C LYS A 135 -18.52 4.73 -0.29
N LEU A 136 -18.84 3.70 0.47
CA LEU A 136 -20.21 3.45 0.91
C LEU A 136 -20.57 4.34 2.11
N GLN A 137 -21.86 4.62 2.25
CA GLN A 137 -22.43 5.41 3.33
C GLN A 137 -22.37 4.61 4.64
N ASP A 138 -21.66 5.14 5.63
CA ASP A 138 -21.59 4.60 7.00
C ASP A 138 -21.11 3.14 7.16
N VAL A 139 -20.60 2.53 6.08
CA VAL A 139 -20.06 1.17 6.09
C VAL A 139 -18.73 1.10 5.34
N ALA A 140 -17.97 0.05 5.66
CA ALA A 140 -16.76 -0.35 4.95
C ALA A 140 -16.73 -1.88 4.85
N PHE A 141 -15.96 -2.45 3.91
CA PHE A 141 -15.66 -3.88 3.96
C PHE A 141 -14.66 -4.14 5.07
N GLU A 142 -14.79 -5.26 5.78
CA GLU A 142 -13.92 -5.61 6.92
C GLU A 142 -12.44 -5.58 6.53
N ASP A 143 -12.13 -6.16 5.36
CA ASP A 143 -10.83 -6.16 4.73
C ASP A 143 -10.94 -6.55 3.24
N TYR A 144 -9.79 -6.75 2.60
CA TYR A 144 -9.72 -7.15 1.20
C TYR A 144 -10.31 -8.55 0.92
N HIS A 145 -10.36 -9.47 1.91
CA HIS A 145 -11.03 -10.76 1.74
C HIS A 145 -12.54 -10.58 1.63
N SER A 146 -13.11 -9.75 2.52
CA SER A 146 -14.54 -9.45 2.48
C SER A 146 -14.95 -8.73 1.19
N LEU A 147 -14.12 -7.81 0.70
CA LEU A 147 -14.35 -7.17 -0.60
C LEU A 147 -14.27 -8.19 -1.76
N HIS A 148 -13.27 -9.09 -1.74
CA HIS A 148 -13.16 -10.16 -2.73
C HIS A 148 -14.40 -11.06 -2.72
N GLY A 149 -14.85 -11.50 -1.54
CA GLY A 149 -16.04 -12.32 -1.37
C GLY A 149 -17.28 -11.66 -1.98
N PHE A 150 -17.47 -10.36 -1.75
CA PHE A 150 -18.56 -9.60 -2.36
C PHE A 150 -18.50 -9.61 -3.89
N LEU A 151 -17.38 -9.20 -4.48
CA LEU A 151 -17.22 -9.11 -5.94
C LEU A 151 -17.29 -10.48 -6.62
N HIS A 152 -16.78 -11.51 -5.96
CA HIS A 152 -16.78 -12.87 -6.49
C HIS A 152 -18.20 -13.42 -6.70
N ARG A 153 -19.20 -12.98 -5.92
CA ARG A 153 -20.60 -13.45 -6.07
C ARG A 153 -21.21 -13.14 -7.43
N PHE A 154 -20.70 -12.11 -8.12
CA PHE A 154 -21.22 -11.67 -9.41
C PHE A 154 -20.11 -11.44 -10.45
N HIS A 155 -18.92 -12.03 -10.25
CA HIS A 155 -17.76 -11.81 -11.12
C HIS A 155 -18.02 -12.09 -12.60
N ASN A 156 -18.87 -13.08 -12.90
CA ASN A 156 -19.30 -13.41 -14.27
C ASN A 156 -19.98 -12.24 -15.00
N LYS A 157 -20.59 -11.29 -14.25
CA LYS A 157 -21.22 -10.08 -14.79
C LYS A 157 -20.24 -8.91 -14.94
N ILE A 158 -19.06 -8.99 -14.33
CA ILE A 158 -18.00 -7.96 -14.37
C ILE A 158 -16.65 -8.56 -14.81
N PRO A 159 -16.58 -9.21 -15.99
CA PRO A 159 -15.45 -10.06 -16.39
C PRO A 159 -14.12 -9.30 -16.60
N HIS A 160 -14.16 -7.96 -16.61
CA HIS A 160 -13.00 -7.10 -16.80
C HIS A 160 -12.44 -6.54 -15.48
N VAL A 161 -13.07 -6.85 -14.34
CA VAL A 161 -12.53 -6.50 -13.02
C VAL A 161 -11.49 -7.56 -12.63
N ASP A 162 -10.26 -7.12 -12.38
CA ASP A 162 -9.19 -7.99 -11.90
C ASP A 162 -9.43 -8.38 -10.43
N LEU A 163 -9.82 -9.62 -10.20
CA LEU A 163 -10.00 -10.17 -8.85
C LEU A 163 -8.67 -10.67 -8.23
N GLN A 164 -7.57 -10.72 -8.98
CA GLN A 164 -6.28 -11.18 -8.46
C GLN A 164 -5.58 -10.15 -7.56
N ILE A 165 -6.06 -8.91 -7.56
CA ILE A 165 -5.53 -7.84 -6.70
C ILE A 165 -5.88 -8.04 -5.23
N TYR A 166 -6.95 -8.78 -4.92
CA TYR A 166 -7.40 -9.05 -3.55
C TYR A 166 -6.63 -10.22 -2.93
N ARG A 167 -5.37 -9.95 -2.60
CA ARG A 167 -4.42 -10.89 -2.02
C ARG A 167 -3.60 -10.23 -0.91
N PRO A 168 -2.86 -11.00 -0.09
CA PRO A 168 -1.93 -10.41 0.87
C PRO A 168 -0.98 -9.41 0.18
N ASN A 169 -0.86 -8.22 0.77
CA ASN A 169 -0.11 -7.08 0.25
C ASN A 169 -0.55 -6.61 -1.15
N GLY A 170 -1.81 -6.89 -1.52
CA GLY A 170 -2.46 -6.30 -2.69
C GLY A 170 -2.30 -4.78 -2.70
N MET A 171 -1.94 -4.24 -3.86
CA MET A 171 -1.58 -2.83 -3.99
C MET A 171 -2.10 -2.26 -5.32
N LEU A 172 -2.51 -1.00 -5.28
CA LEU A 172 -2.97 -0.24 -6.45
C LEU A 172 -2.22 1.08 -6.56
N ARG A 173 -1.94 1.48 -7.79
CA ARG A 173 -1.21 2.71 -8.06
C ARG A 173 -2.07 3.93 -7.69
N MET A 174 -1.47 4.86 -6.95
CA MET A 174 -2.19 6.03 -6.44
C MET A 174 -2.46 7.08 -7.52
N HIS A 175 -3.39 7.99 -7.23
CA HIS A 175 -3.63 9.18 -8.06
C HIS A 175 -2.33 9.95 -8.32
N ARG A 176 -2.19 10.48 -9.55
CA ARG A 176 -0.98 11.12 -10.11
C ARG A 176 0.26 10.23 -10.23
N CYS A 177 0.27 9.03 -9.67
CA CYS A 177 1.42 8.14 -9.77
C CYS A 177 1.54 7.50 -11.16
N MET A 178 2.79 7.36 -11.60
CA MET A 178 3.17 6.84 -12.92
C MET A 178 3.65 5.38 -12.81
N LYS A 179 3.77 4.73 -13.97
CA LYS A 179 4.46 3.44 -14.04
C LYS A 179 5.96 3.65 -13.79
N GLU A 180 6.67 2.58 -13.49
CA GLU A 180 8.12 2.55 -13.29
C GLU A 180 8.94 3.08 -14.48
N ASN A 181 8.36 3.09 -15.68
CA ASN A 181 8.95 3.72 -16.88
C ASN A 181 8.58 5.21 -17.03
N HIS A 182 8.02 5.82 -15.98
CA HIS A 182 7.59 7.23 -15.91
C HIS A 182 6.58 7.65 -16.97
N THR A 183 5.73 6.71 -17.40
CA THR A 183 4.63 6.98 -18.32
C THR A 183 3.28 6.84 -17.62
N SER A 184 2.26 7.47 -18.24
CA SER A 184 0.84 7.24 -17.95
C SER A 184 0.50 7.46 -16.47
N ALA A 185 0.57 8.70 -16.01
CA ALA A 185 0.08 9.07 -14.69
C ALA A 185 -1.40 8.70 -14.54
N ILE A 186 -1.77 8.17 -13.38
CA ILE A 186 -3.17 7.99 -13.01
C ILE A 186 -3.81 9.39 -12.88
N ILE A 187 -4.94 9.60 -13.55
CA ILE A 187 -5.72 10.84 -13.51
C ILE A 187 -7.19 10.54 -13.24
N VAL A 188 -7.96 11.55 -12.82
CA VAL A 188 -9.42 11.41 -12.73
C VAL A 188 -10.00 11.27 -14.14
N PHE A 189 -10.90 10.29 -14.33
CA PHE A 189 -11.58 10.10 -15.59
C PHE A 189 -12.61 11.20 -15.83
N GLU A 190 -12.65 11.70 -17.07
CA GLU A 190 -13.44 12.88 -17.46
C GLU A 190 -14.95 12.66 -17.42
N ASP A 191 -15.42 11.41 -17.36
CA ASP A 191 -16.85 11.11 -17.30
C ASP A 191 -17.45 11.40 -15.93
N LYS A 192 -18.02 12.60 -15.83
CA LYS A 192 -18.66 13.15 -14.62
C LYS A 192 -19.76 12.25 -14.05
N LYS A 193 -20.43 11.44 -14.88
CA LYS A 193 -21.54 10.57 -14.45
C LYS A 193 -21.11 9.62 -13.33
N TRP A 194 -19.89 9.09 -13.42
CA TRP A 194 -19.39 8.08 -12.48
C TRP A 194 -18.56 8.64 -11.33
N ASN A 195 -18.34 9.95 -11.30
CA ASN A 195 -17.75 10.66 -10.16
C ASN A 195 -18.86 11.10 -9.19
N ILE A 196 -19.36 10.16 -8.40
CA ILE A 196 -20.54 10.31 -7.53
C ILE A 196 -20.17 11.05 -6.23
N GLY A 197 -21.07 11.89 -5.73
CA GLY A 197 -20.88 12.63 -4.46
C GLY A 197 -20.10 13.94 -4.62
N PHE A 198 -19.84 14.37 -5.87
CA PHE A 198 -19.08 15.58 -6.17
C PHE A 198 -19.90 16.56 -7.01
N PRO A 199 -19.92 17.87 -6.69
CA PRO A 199 -20.60 18.88 -7.49
C PRO A 199 -20.14 18.84 -8.96
N ASN A 200 -21.09 18.70 -9.88
CA ASN A 200 -20.83 18.57 -11.32
C ASN A 200 -19.84 17.45 -11.71
N GLY A 201 -19.67 16.42 -10.87
CA GLY A 201 -18.71 15.33 -11.07
C GLY A 201 -17.24 15.76 -11.04
N VAL A 202 -16.93 16.92 -10.46
CA VAL A 202 -15.57 17.47 -10.36
C VAL A 202 -14.90 16.97 -9.08
N VAL A 203 -13.88 16.12 -9.24
CA VAL A 203 -13.13 15.55 -8.11
C VAL A 203 -11.86 16.36 -7.85
N PRO A 204 -11.69 16.99 -6.67
CA PRO A 204 -10.43 17.63 -6.30
C PRO A 204 -9.29 16.62 -6.20
N ASP A 205 -8.07 17.05 -6.53
CA ASP A 205 -6.89 16.16 -6.48
C ASP A 205 -6.65 15.54 -5.10
N SER A 206 -6.85 16.30 -4.02
CA SER A 206 -6.70 15.80 -2.66
C SER A 206 -7.70 14.70 -2.30
N VAL A 207 -8.91 14.79 -2.85
CA VAL A 207 -9.95 13.78 -2.67
C VAL A 207 -9.65 12.53 -3.52
N ALA A 208 -9.21 12.71 -4.76
CA ALA A 208 -8.76 11.61 -5.61
C ALA A 208 -7.56 10.88 -4.99
N ALA A 209 -6.61 11.62 -4.40
CA ALA A 209 -5.49 11.08 -3.67
C ALA A 209 -5.96 10.25 -2.46
N LEU A 210 -6.86 10.79 -1.64
CA LEU A 210 -7.41 10.09 -0.49
C LEU A 210 -8.14 8.80 -0.88
N HIS A 211 -9.04 8.85 -1.88
CA HIS A 211 -9.72 7.66 -2.40
C HIS A 211 -8.73 6.60 -2.89
N SER A 212 -7.62 7.02 -3.52
CA SER A 212 -6.59 6.10 -4.02
C SER A 212 -5.77 5.39 -2.94
N THR A 213 -5.93 5.73 -1.66
CA THR A 213 -5.37 4.95 -0.54
C THR A 213 -6.08 3.62 -0.32
N CYS A 214 -7.30 3.47 -0.84
CA CYS A 214 -8.19 2.31 -0.74
C CYS A 214 -8.69 1.98 0.69
N VAL A 215 -7.88 2.26 1.71
CA VAL A 215 -8.17 2.00 3.13
C VAL A 215 -9.17 3.02 3.66
N ARG A 216 -10.04 2.56 4.56
CA ARG A 216 -11.05 3.38 5.21
C ARG A 216 -10.60 3.76 6.63
N GLU A 217 -10.51 5.05 6.90
CA GLU A 217 -10.13 5.58 8.22
C GLU A 217 -11.17 5.24 9.29
N GLY A 218 -10.70 4.88 10.49
CA GLY A 218 -11.55 4.60 11.64
C GLY A 218 -12.44 5.79 12.01
N GLY A 219 -13.65 5.51 12.51
CA GLY A 219 -14.63 6.55 12.87
C GLY A 219 -15.39 7.16 11.68
N THR A 220 -15.14 6.69 10.45
CA THR A 220 -15.87 7.12 9.24
C THR A 220 -16.91 6.12 8.76
N TYR A 221 -17.15 5.07 9.54
CA TYR A 221 -18.15 4.02 9.34
C TYR A 221 -18.63 3.53 10.71
N SER A 222 -19.85 3.03 10.79
CA SER A 222 -20.44 2.43 12.00
C SER A 222 -20.45 0.91 11.95
N ARG A 223 -20.36 0.31 10.76
CA ARG A 223 -20.44 -1.15 10.56
C ARG A 223 -19.46 -1.63 9.48
N LEU A 224 -18.98 -2.86 9.66
CA LEU A 224 -18.18 -3.58 8.68
C LEU A 224 -19.03 -4.62 7.93
N LEU A 225 -18.81 -4.72 6.62
CA LEU A 225 -19.39 -5.72 5.75
C LEU A 225 -18.48 -6.93 5.66
N HIS A 226 -19.05 -8.11 5.88
CA HIS A 226 -18.36 -9.38 5.78
C HIS A 226 -18.96 -10.24 4.68
N PHE A 227 -18.10 -10.80 3.83
CA PHE A 227 -18.48 -11.77 2.82
C PHE A 227 -17.38 -12.82 2.71
N ASP A 228 -17.75 -14.10 2.69
CA ASP A 228 -16.78 -15.18 2.55
C ASP A 228 -16.06 -15.07 1.19
N ALA A 229 -14.75 -14.92 1.24
CA ALA A 229 -13.92 -15.01 0.04
C ALA A 229 -14.07 -16.42 -0.58
N PRO A 230 -14.01 -16.54 -1.92
CA PRO A 230 -13.95 -17.86 -2.53
C PRO A 230 -12.78 -18.63 -1.92
N ARG A 231 -12.98 -19.92 -1.64
CA ARG A 231 -11.87 -20.79 -1.20
C ARG A 231 -10.83 -20.75 -2.30
N THR A 232 -9.77 -19.98 -2.08
CA THR A 232 -8.54 -20.17 -2.81
C THR A 232 -8.14 -21.61 -2.52
N GLN A 233 -8.12 -22.45 -3.54
CA GLN A 233 -7.23 -23.60 -3.51
C GLN A 233 -5.83 -22.99 -3.42
N THR A 234 -5.39 -22.66 -2.22
CA THR A 234 -3.98 -22.52 -1.92
C THR A 234 -3.39 -23.84 -2.38
N ALA A 235 -2.70 -23.82 -3.52
CA ALA A 235 -1.71 -24.83 -3.77
C ALA A 235 -0.90 -24.94 -2.47
N PRO A 236 -0.75 -26.14 -1.90
CA PRO A 236 0.05 -26.28 -0.69
C PRO A 236 1.38 -25.61 -1.00
N GLU A 237 1.78 -24.64 -0.18
CA GLU A 237 3.18 -24.27 -0.11
C GLU A 237 3.93 -25.59 -0.08
N GLU A 238 4.79 -25.83 -1.08
CA GLU A 238 5.63 -27.01 -1.12
C GLU A 238 6.23 -27.12 0.28
N ARG A 239 5.78 -28.14 1.01
CA ARG A 239 6.45 -28.59 2.21
C ARG A 239 7.85 -28.94 1.74
N ALA A 240 8.77 -28.00 1.92
CA ALA A 240 10.18 -28.27 1.93
C ALA A 240 10.34 -29.44 2.91
N SER A 241 10.64 -30.59 2.32
CA SER A 241 11.02 -31.85 2.92
C SER A 241 11.51 -31.73 4.35
N ASP A 242 10.83 -32.46 5.24
CA ASP A 242 11.44 -33.00 6.45
C ASP A 242 12.76 -33.69 6.05
N ASP A 243 13.89 -33.09 6.40
CA ASP A 243 15.02 -33.82 6.97
C ASP A 243 16.05 -32.88 7.60
N GLY A 244 16.14 -32.95 8.93
CA GLY A 244 17.39 -32.90 9.70
C GLY A 244 18.10 -31.56 9.88
N GLY A 245 17.81 -30.84 10.99
CA GLY A 245 18.78 -29.89 11.55
C GLY A 245 18.24 -28.82 12.49
N GLY A 246 17.93 -29.20 13.74
CA GLY A 246 17.81 -28.35 14.94
C GLY A 246 17.51 -26.84 14.78
N PHE A 247 16.24 -26.47 14.71
CA PHE A 247 15.81 -25.09 14.96
C PHE A 247 15.74 -24.82 16.47
N VAL A 248 16.70 -24.04 16.96
CA VAL A 248 16.57 -23.33 18.24
C VAL A 248 15.37 -22.38 18.11
N LYS A 249 14.39 -22.51 19.01
CA LYS A 249 13.32 -21.53 19.25
C LYS A 249 13.94 -20.20 19.71
N GLY A 250 14.44 -19.41 18.77
CA GLY A 250 14.71 -18.00 18.98
C GLY A 250 13.53 -17.21 18.44
N ALA A 251 12.73 -16.61 19.31
CA ALA A 251 11.81 -15.56 18.89
C ALA A 251 12.63 -14.52 18.12
N SER A 252 12.43 -14.43 16.80
CA SER A 252 13.00 -13.35 16.01
C SER A 252 12.40 -12.07 16.56
N LYS A 253 13.14 -11.37 17.42
CA LYS A 253 12.77 -10.04 17.89
C LYS A 253 12.57 -9.19 16.64
N ILE A 254 11.31 -8.89 16.34
CA ILE A 254 10.92 -7.91 15.34
C ILE A 254 11.76 -6.66 15.66
N PRO A 255 12.55 -6.13 14.72
CA PRO A 255 13.33 -4.92 14.97
C PRO A 255 12.37 -3.85 15.46
N GLN A 256 12.63 -3.28 16.63
CA GLN A 256 11.84 -2.15 17.09
C GLN A 256 12.12 -1.00 16.13
N ILE A 257 11.17 -0.72 15.26
CA ILE A 257 11.27 0.34 14.29
C ILE A 257 10.78 1.61 14.97
N LEU A 258 11.72 2.52 15.21
CA LEU A 258 11.45 3.77 15.91
C LEU A 258 11.27 4.89 14.90
N LEU A 259 10.36 5.82 15.20
CA LEU A 259 10.28 7.10 14.49
C LEU A 259 11.59 7.89 14.73
N PRO A 260 12.01 8.75 13.78
CA PRO A 260 13.16 9.62 13.99
C PRO A 260 12.92 10.53 15.21
N PHE A 261 13.96 10.72 16.03
CA PHE A 261 13.90 11.51 17.26
C PHE A 261 13.97 13.02 17.00
N THR A 262 14.46 13.41 15.81
CA THR A 262 14.66 14.80 15.43
C THR A 262 14.30 15.04 13.97
N GLU A 263 13.95 16.27 13.62
CA GLU A 263 13.76 16.69 12.23
C GLU A 263 15.00 16.41 11.38
N ARG A 264 16.20 16.68 11.91
CA ARG A 264 17.47 16.37 11.23
C ARG A 264 17.61 14.89 10.89
N GLU A 265 17.25 14.00 11.81
CA GLU A 265 17.28 12.54 11.58
C GLU A 265 16.24 12.12 10.53
N ALA A 266 15.06 12.73 10.56
CA ALA A 266 14.05 12.52 9.52
C ALA A 266 14.58 12.96 8.14
N VAL A 267 15.22 14.14 8.07
CA VAL A 267 15.88 14.67 6.86
C VAL A 267 16.95 13.70 6.37
N GLU A 268 17.82 13.21 7.24
CA GLU A 268 18.90 12.28 6.88
C GLU A 268 18.37 10.91 6.42
N ASN A 269 17.33 10.37 7.06
CA ASN A 269 16.71 9.11 6.68
C ASN A 269 15.99 9.22 5.33
N VAL A 270 15.27 10.33 5.08
CA VAL A 270 14.61 10.62 3.80
C VAL A 270 15.63 10.81 2.69
N SER A 271 16.69 11.59 2.92
CA SER A 271 17.80 11.75 1.97
C SER A 271 18.41 10.40 1.60
N ASN A 272 18.71 9.56 2.58
CA ASN A 272 19.24 8.21 2.33
C ASN A 272 18.25 7.32 1.56
N TRP A 273 16.95 7.39 1.88
CA TRP A 273 15.90 6.66 1.16
C TRP A 273 15.80 7.09 -0.32
N LEU A 274 15.87 8.40 -0.60
CA LEU A 274 15.91 8.95 -1.96
C LEU A 274 17.16 8.50 -2.72
N ARG A 275 18.34 8.54 -2.07
CA ARG A 275 19.63 8.09 -2.63
C ARG A 275 19.66 6.61 -2.99
N THR A 276 18.89 5.76 -2.30
CA THR A 276 18.79 4.31 -2.60
C THR A 276 17.98 3.97 -3.87
N GLY A 277 17.79 4.92 -4.79
CA GLY A 277 17.18 4.64 -6.08
C GLY A 277 17.25 5.76 -7.12
N ILE A 278 17.67 6.98 -6.75
CA ILE A 278 17.84 8.17 -7.63
C ILE A 278 19.00 9.04 -7.10
N GLN A 279 19.61 9.91 -7.93
CA GLN A 279 20.57 10.92 -7.43
C GLN A 279 19.83 12.03 -6.66
N GLU A 280 20.35 12.45 -5.51
CA GLU A 280 19.71 13.47 -4.65
C GLU A 280 19.43 14.80 -5.38
N ALA A 281 20.18 15.10 -6.45
CA ALA A 281 19.97 16.26 -7.31
C ALA A 281 18.69 16.21 -8.17
N ASP A 282 18.12 15.03 -8.40
CA ASP A 282 16.94 14.83 -9.27
C ASP A 282 15.61 15.00 -8.50
N VAL A 283 15.67 15.29 -7.20
CA VAL A 283 14.53 15.42 -6.30
C VAL A 283 14.53 16.83 -5.71
N GLY A 284 14.21 17.83 -6.53
CA GLY A 284 14.10 19.22 -6.06
C GLY A 284 13.15 19.37 -4.86
N ASP A 285 13.56 20.16 -3.85
CA ASP A 285 12.80 20.57 -2.66
C ASP A 285 12.20 19.45 -1.76
N TRP A 286 12.84 18.27 -1.71
CA TRP A 286 12.39 17.15 -0.86
C TRP A 286 12.38 17.47 0.65
N ARG A 287 13.12 18.49 1.10
CA ARG A 287 13.20 18.90 2.51
C ARG A 287 11.87 19.42 3.04
N SER A 288 11.07 20.07 2.19
CA SER A 288 9.71 20.55 2.55
C SER A 288 8.77 19.40 2.96
N TRP A 289 9.06 18.18 2.53
CA TRP A 289 8.25 17.01 2.83
C TRP A 289 8.61 16.33 4.14
N VAL A 290 9.80 16.58 4.65
CA VAL A 290 10.16 16.13 5.99
C VAL A 290 9.23 16.81 7.01
N GLY A 291 8.80 18.05 6.73
CA GLY A 291 7.73 18.74 7.47
C GLY A 291 6.33 18.14 7.29
N LEU A 292 6.11 17.28 6.29
CA LEU A 292 4.91 16.45 6.12
C LEU A 292 5.05 15.07 6.79
N GLY A 293 6.13 14.87 7.56
CA GLY A 293 6.32 13.71 8.41
C GLY A 293 6.89 12.48 7.73
N ILE A 294 7.55 12.56 6.56
CA ILE A 294 8.30 11.42 5.96
C ILE A 294 9.31 10.83 6.95
N ASN A 295 8.82 9.85 7.71
CA ASN A 295 9.56 9.11 8.70
C ASN A 295 10.15 7.89 7.99
N ALA A 296 11.28 8.08 7.33
CA ALA A 296 12.12 6.93 7.02
C ALA A 296 12.61 6.37 8.37
N PHE A 297 12.12 5.17 8.67
CA PHE A 297 12.21 4.50 9.96
C PHE A 297 13.64 4.31 10.50
N ARG A 298 13.82 4.34 11.82
CA ARG A 298 15.06 3.91 12.50
C ARG A 298 15.04 2.39 12.72
N ARG A 299 16.15 1.71 12.47
CA ARG A 299 16.35 0.31 12.88
C ARG A 299 16.95 0.29 14.28
N CYS A 300 16.27 -0.26 15.29
CA CYS A 300 16.98 -0.69 16.51
C CYS A 300 17.82 -1.93 16.17
N LEU A 301 19.13 -1.77 16.12
CA LEU A 301 20.01 -2.91 16.32
C LEU A 301 19.79 -3.43 17.74
N PRO A 302 19.75 -4.75 17.97
CA PRO A 302 19.80 -5.26 19.34
C PRO A 302 21.05 -4.66 20.00
N LEU A 303 20.84 -4.03 21.17
CA LEU A 303 21.96 -3.60 22.01
C LEU A 303 22.90 -4.81 22.15
N PRO A 304 24.24 -4.62 22.04
CA PRO A 304 25.14 -5.67 22.46
C PRO A 304 24.74 -6.02 23.89
N GLN A 305 24.43 -7.30 24.11
CA GLN A 305 24.28 -7.82 25.46
C GLN A 305 25.52 -7.39 26.22
N CYS A 306 25.36 -6.54 27.23
CA CYS A 306 26.39 -6.41 28.25
C CYS A 306 26.65 -7.83 28.74
N PRO A 307 27.89 -8.36 28.65
CA PRO A 307 28.18 -9.62 29.29
C PRO A 307 27.95 -9.42 30.78
N ASP A 308 27.04 -10.23 31.33
CA ASP A 308 26.73 -10.26 32.75
C ASP A 308 28.03 -10.40 33.55
N ALA A 309 28.23 -9.44 34.44
CA ALA A 309 29.15 -9.54 35.53
C ALA A 309 28.62 -10.61 36.50
N GLU A 310 29.06 -11.87 36.34
CA GLU A 310 29.24 -12.86 37.43
C GLU A 310 29.63 -14.24 36.88
N ALA A 311 30.92 -14.59 36.96
CA ALA A 311 31.39 -15.95 37.20
C ALA A 311 32.93 -15.99 37.25
N THR A 312 33.51 -15.75 38.42
CA THR A 312 34.72 -16.45 38.85
C THR A 312 34.85 -16.33 40.37
N ARG A 313 34.02 -17.12 41.07
CA ARG A 313 34.35 -17.61 42.42
C ARG A 313 34.61 -19.10 42.34
N HIS A 314 35.61 -19.51 43.12
CA HIS A 314 36.18 -20.85 43.31
C HIS A 314 37.17 -21.28 42.21
N GLY A 315 38.43 -21.59 42.49
CA GLY A 315 39.17 -21.71 43.73
C GLY A 315 40.47 -22.47 43.40
N GLY A 316 41.62 -21.94 43.82
CA GLY A 316 42.91 -22.55 43.52
C GLY A 316 44.02 -21.91 44.33
N VAL A 317 44.14 -22.36 45.58
CA VAL A 317 45.21 -22.01 46.52
C VAL A 317 46.53 -22.64 46.06
N ALA A 318 47.58 -21.83 45.90
CA ALA A 318 48.96 -22.27 46.14
C ALA A 318 49.84 -21.09 46.59
N ARG A 319 50.30 -21.17 47.83
CA ARG A 319 51.30 -20.30 48.49
C ARG A 319 52.72 -20.59 47.98
N ARG A 320 53.55 -19.54 47.89
CA ARG A 320 54.95 -19.40 48.40
C ARG A 320 55.46 -18.01 47.98
N MET A 321 55.60 -17.00 48.85
CA MET A 321 56.64 -16.73 49.88
C MET A 321 58.07 -16.52 49.33
N GLY A 322 58.55 -15.26 49.50
CA GLY A 322 59.95 -14.82 49.58
C GLY A 322 60.66 -14.62 48.23
N GLY A 323 61.36 -13.54 47.93
CA GLY A 323 61.91 -12.45 48.74
C GLY A 323 63.30 -12.11 48.21
N GLY A 324 63.61 -10.82 48.08
CA GLY A 324 64.99 -10.30 48.14
C GLY A 324 65.80 -10.22 46.84
N GLN A 325 66.23 -8.97 46.58
CA GLN A 325 67.26 -8.44 45.67
C GLN A 325 66.93 -8.35 44.19
#